data_AF-A0A4W6DSJ8-F1
#
_entry.id   AF-A0A4W6DSJ8-F1
#
_cell.length_a   1.000
_cell.length_b   1.000
_cell.length_c   1.000
_cell.angle_alpha   90.00
_cell.angle_beta   90.00
_cell.angle_gamma   90.00
#
_symmetry.space_group_name_H-M   'P 1'
#
loop_
_entity.id
_entity.type
_entity.pdbx_description
1 polymer ?
#
loop_
_entity_poly.entity_id
_entity_poly.type
_entity_poly.pdbx_seq_one_letter_code
_entity_poly.pdbx_strand_id
1 'polypeptide(L)'
;RQPHWFLQSHYQLEVGENNQPGIPLLQVSASDADSGHNGRVTYSLDKHTSTIFNIDSVTGQLSVSASLDREQQGIYNLTVFAQDSGSPPLESVTTVLVVLMTDVWSVVIPRSKEFFTKGSCSHVLLIHLYAGEQLRYQTRLSDALSMNEYG
;
A
#
# COMPACT_ATOMS: atom_id res chain seq x y z
N ARG A 1 17.24 23.05 -6.01
CA ARG A 1 15.86 22.76 -6.44
C ARG A 1 15.87 21.83 -7.65
N GLN A 2 16.04 20.52 -7.40
CA GLN A 2 15.72 19.49 -8.38
C GLN A 2 14.34 18.89 -8.06
N PRO A 3 13.56 18.46 -9.07
CA PRO A 3 12.19 18.00 -8.89
C PRO A 3 12.07 16.53 -8.41
N HIS A 4 13.16 15.90 -7.98
CA HIS A 4 13.16 14.50 -7.54
C HIS A 4 13.06 14.42 -6.02
N TRP A 5 11.89 14.74 -5.47
CA TRP A 5 11.63 14.64 -4.03
C TRP A 5 11.21 13.23 -3.62
N PHE A 6 10.47 12.51 -4.47
CA PHE A 6 10.10 11.13 -4.16
C PHE A 6 11.32 10.22 -4.14
N LEU A 7 11.39 9.39 -3.09
CA LEU A 7 12.46 8.39 -2.96
C LEU A 7 12.41 7.32 -4.06
N GLN A 8 11.24 7.12 -4.68
CA GLN A 8 11.05 6.21 -5.81
C GLN A 8 10.31 6.89 -6.96
N SER A 9 10.76 6.60 -8.18
CA SER A 9 10.12 7.07 -9.42
C SER A 9 8.80 6.36 -9.73
N HIS A 10 8.59 5.18 -9.15
CA HIS A 10 7.39 4.36 -9.32
C HIS A 10 7.27 3.37 -8.15
N TYR A 11 6.03 3.13 -7.72
CA TYR A 11 5.68 2.11 -6.74
C TYR A 11 4.79 1.06 -7.41
N GLN A 12 4.91 -0.20 -6.98
CA GLN A 12 4.02 -1.26 -7.43
C GLN A 12 3.60 -2.12 -6.24
N LEU A 13 2.32 -2.44 -6.18
CA LEU A 13 1.76 -3.36 -5.19
C LEU A 13 0.68 -4.27 -5.77
N GLU A 14 0.56 -5.45 -5.18
CA GLU A 14 -0.52 -6.40 -5.44
C GLU A 14 -1.48 -6.40 -4.26
N VAL A 15 -2.78 -6.35 -4.53
CA VAL A 15 -3.85 -6.18 -3.53
C VAL A 15 -4.94 -7.21 -3.78
N GLY A 16 -5.39 -7.92 -2.75
CA GLY A 16 -6.56 -8.78 -2.86
C GLY A 16 -7.83 -7.97 -3.17
N GLU A 17 -8.70 -8.44 -4.06
CA GLU A 17 -9.94 -7.73 -4.41
C GLU A 17 -10.91 -7.64 -3.22
N ASN A 18 -10.95 -8.67 -2.37
CA ASN A 18 -11.88 -8.79 -1.24
C ASN A 18 -11.48 -7.95 -0.01
N ASN A 19 -10.68 -6.90 -0.21
CA ASN A 19 -10.26 -6.03 0.86
C ASN A 19 -11.36 -5.06 1.27
N GLN A 20 -11.50 -4.85 2.58
CA GLN A 20 -12.44 -3.86 3.10
C GLN A 20 -11.94 -2.44 2.80
N PRO A 21 -12.85 -1.48 2.53
CA PRO A 21 -12.48 -0.07 2.51
C PRO A 21 -11.79 0.34 3.82
N GLY A 22 -10.79 1.20 3.72
CA GLY A 22 -9.99 1.71 4.83
C GLY A 22 -8.67 0.97 5.05
N ILE A 23 -8.38 -0.11 4.31
CA ILE A 23 -7.09 -0.80 4.46
C ILE A 23 -5.92 0.10 4.03
N PRO A 24 -4.85 0.20 4.84
CA PRO A 24 -3.62 0.87 4.43
C PRO A 24 -2.90 0.02 3.38
N LEU A 25 -2.40 0.67 2.32
CA LEU A 25 -1.67 0.04 1.23
C LEU A 25 -0.15 0.21 1.39
N LEU A 26 0.32 1.44 1.27
CA LEU A 26 1.73 1.82 1.41
C LEU A 26 1.83 3.30 1.81
N GLN A 27 3.02 3.75 2.20
CA GLN A 27 3.26 5.15 2.55
C GLN A 27 4.28 5.79 1.60
N VAL A 28 3.84 6.59 0.64
CA VAL A 28 4.81 7.30 -0.22
C VAL A 28 5.57 8.34 0.61
N SER A 29 6.84 8.56 0.27
CA SER A 29 7.65 9.59 0.91
C SER A 29 8.38 10.43 -0.12
N ALA A 30 8.23 11.75 0.03
CA ALA A 30 8.96 12.76 -0.68
C ALA A 30 9.77 13.60 0.33
N SER A 31 11.04 13.84 0.03
CA SER A 31 11.95 14.65 0.83
C SER A 31 12.51 15.77 -0.03
N ASP A 32 12.34 17.01 0.42
CA ASP A 32 13.05 18.14 -0.15
C ASP A 32 14.39 18.32 0.58
N ALA A 33 15.48 17.94 -0.10
CA ALA A 33 16.85 18.03 0.44
C ALA A 33 17.27 19.48 0.75
N ASP A 34 16.59 20.48 0.17
CA ASP A 34 16.91 21.90 0.34
C ASP A 34 16.24 22.52 1.59
N SER A 35 15.28 21.84 2.24
CA SER A 35 14.38 22.46 3.24
C SER A 35 14.66 22.18 4.73
N GLY A 36 15.71 21.43 5.06
CA GLY A 36 16.00 21.08 6.47
C GLY A 36 14.83 20.33 7.14
N HIS A 37 14.76 20.34 8.49
CA HIS A 37 13.71 19.65 9.26
C HIS A 37 12.27 20.17 9.04
N ASN A 38 12.08 21.22 8.24
CA ASN A 38 10.81 21.94 8.08
C ASN A 38 10.29 21.97 6.63
N GLY A 39 10.79 21.10 5.75
CA GLY A 39 10.20 20.90 4.43
C GLY A 39 8.81 20.29 4.54
N ARG A 40 7.78 21.12 4.79
CA ARG A 40 6.38 20.69 4.80
C ARG A 40 5.98 20.37 3.37
N VAL A 41 6.00 19.08 3.07
CA VAL A 41 5.48 18.50 1.83
C VAL A 41 4.04 18.06 2.08
N THR A 42 3.14 18.42 1.16
CA THR A 42 1.76 17.94 1.15
C THR A 42 1.54 16.98 0.00
N TYR A 43 0.85 15.86 0.28
CA TYR A 43 0.54 14.82 -0.69
C TYR A 43 -0.90 14.92 -1.21
N SER A 44 -1.09 14.60 -2.48
CA SER A 44 -2.43 14.49 -3.08
C SER A 44 -2.47 13.47 -4.22
N LEU A 45 -3.69 13.03 -4.57
CA LEU A 45 -3.96 12.12 -5.68
C LEU A 45 -4.62 12.85 -6.84
N ASP A 46 -4.52 12.26 -8.03
CA ASP A 46 -5.33 12.70 -9.16
C ASP A 46 -6.85 12.54 -8.88
N LYS A 47 -7.65 13.42 -9.48
CA LYS A 47 -9.10 13.46 -9.25
C LYS A 47 -9.85 12.20 -9.70
N HIS A 48 -9.25 11.41 -10.61
CA HIS A 48 -9.91 10.21 -11.12
C HIS A 48 -9.82 9.06 -10.14
N THR A 49 -8.71 8.96 -9.40
CA THR A 49 -8.47 7.88 -8.46
C THR A 49 -8.89 8.20 -7.02
N SER A 50 -9.12 9.48 -6.70
CA SER A 50 -9.50 9.95 -5.35
C SER A 50 -10.86 9.45 -4.84
N THR A 51 -11.67 8.81 -5.68
CA THR A 51 -12.95 8.18 -5.28
C THR A 51 -12.76 6.76 -4.75
N ILE A 52 -11.70 6.07 -5.19
CA ILE A 52 -11.41 4.66 -4.87
C ILE A 52 -10.23 4.56 -3.89
N PHE A 53 -9.33 5.54 -3.92
CA PHE A 53 -8.16 5.62 -3.06
C PHE A 53 -8.13 6.94 -2.31
N ASN A 54 -7.52 6.92 -1.13
CA ASN A 54 -7.27 8.10 -0.33
C ASN A 54 -5.77 8.18 0.01
N ILE A 55 -5.23 9.39 0.11
CA ILE A 55 -3.89 9.64 0.62
C ILE A 55 -3.96 10.64 1.75
N ASP A 56 -3.31 10.31 2.87
CA ASP A 56 -3.11 11.27 3.95
C ASP A 56 -2.12 12.35 3.50
N SER A 57 -2.58 13.61 3.50
CA SER A 57 -1.82 14.73 2.93
C SER A 57 -0.55 15.09 3.70
N VAL A 58 -0.39 14.59 4.93
CA VAL A 58 0.76 14.90 5.80
C VAL A 58 1.76 13.74 5.82
N THR A 59 1.25 12.51 5.94
CA THR A 59 2.07 11.32 6.10
C THR A 59 2.37 10.62 4.79
N GLY A 60 1.58 10.83 3.73
CA GLY A 60 1.69 10.10 2.47
C GLY A 60 1.13 8.67 2.54
N GLN A 61 0.38 8.33 3.59
CA GLN A 61 -0.26 7.01 3.73
C GLN A 61 -1.38 6.86 2.69
N LEU A 62 -1.19 5.94 1.76
CA LEU A 62 -2.18 5.52 0.77
C LEU A 62 -3.08 4.43 1.35
N SER A 63 -4.38 4.54 1.14
CA SER A 63 -5.39 3.58 1.58
C SER A 63 -6.50 3.43 0.54
N VAL A 64 -7.24 2.32 0.62
CA VAL A 64 -8.45 2.09 -0.19
C VAL A 64 -9.64 2.80 0.45
N SER A 65 -10.48 3.50 -0.31
CA SER A 65 -11.70 4.15 0.19
C SER A 65 -13.00 3.51 -0.29
N ALA A 66 -12.94 2.64 -1.30
CA ALA A 66 -14.09 1.95 -1.87
C ALA A 66 -13.78 0.46 -2.10
N SER A 67 -14.82 -0.36 -2.25
CA SER A 67 -14.63 -1.78 -2.58
C SER A 67 -13.90 -1.95 -3.91
N LEU A 68 -12.99 -2.90 -3.95
CA LEU A 68 -12.21 -3.24 -5.14
C LEU A 68 -12.82 -4.48 -5.79
N ASP A 69 -12.94 -4.47 -7.10
CA ASP A 69 -13.52 -5.56 -7.88
C ASP A 69 -12.66 -5.72 -9.14
N ARG A 70 -11.98 -6.87 -9.26
CA ARG A 70 -11.04 -7.12 -10.36
C ARG A 70 -11.77 -7.28 -11.69
N GLU A 71 -12.96 -7.90 -11.69
CA GLU A 71 -13.78 -8.07 -12.89
C GLU A 71 -14.19 -6.72 -13.48
N GLN A 72 -14.42 -5.72 -12.62
CA GLN A 72 -14.68 -4.34 -13.06
C GLN A 72 -13.39 -3.61 -13.47
N GLN A 73 -12.37 -3.64 -12.62
CA GLN A 73 -11.08 -3.00 -12.89
C GLN A 73 -9.93 -3.66 -12.10
N GLY A 74 -9.16 -4.50 -12.78
CA GLY A 74 -8.04 -5.23 -12.15
C GLY A 74 -6.73 -4.44 -11.97
N ILE A 75 -6.60 -3.24 -12.57
CA ILE A 75 -5.37 -2.44 -12.50
C ILE A 75 -5.71 -0.96 -12.31
N TYR A 76 -5.02 -0.31 -11.37
CA TYR A 76 -5.11 1.13 -11.15
C TYR A 76 -3.72 1.77 -11.24
N ASN A 77 -3.62 2.83 -12.03
CA ASN A 77 -2.43 3.69 -12.11
C ASN A 77 -2.74 4.99 -11.39
N LEU A 78 -2.25 5.12 -10.16
CA LEU A 78 -2.45 6.32 -9.35
C LEU A 78 -1.32 7.29 -9.63
N THR A 79 -1.67 8.57 -9.79
CA THR A 79 -0.67 9.64 -9.85
C THR A 79 -0.65 10.36 -8.51
N VAL A 80 0.51 10.37 -7.86
CA VAL A 80 0.70 11.00 -6.55
C VAL A 80 1.54 12.24 -6.71
N PHE A 81 1.04 13.36 -6.18
CA PHE A 81 1.69 14.65 -6.19
C PHE A 81 2.26 14.93 -4.79
N ALA A 82 3.46 15.50 -4.75
CA ALA A 82 4.08 16.06 -3.56
C ALA A 82 4.38 17.53 -3.84
N GLN A 83 3.86 18.43 -3.01
CA GLN A 83 4.02 19.87 -3.17
C GLN A 83 4.72 20.46 -1.94
N ASP A 84 5.72 21.32 -2.16
CA ASP A 84 6.36 22.06 -1.06
C ASP A 84 5.54 23.29 -0.65
N SER A 85 5.95 23.91 0.48
CA SER A 85 5.37 25.18 0.95
C SER A 85 6.11 26.41 0.42
N GLY A 86 6.85 26.28 -0.69
CA GLY A 86 7.62 27.35 -1.30
C GLY A 86 6.75 28.42 -1.97
N SER A 87 7.34 29.56 -2.30
CA SER A 87 6.71 30.61 -3.11
C SER A 87 7.64 31.04 -4.25
N PRO A 88 7.38 30.65 -5.52
CA PRO A 88 6.29 29.79 -5.96
C PRO A 88 6.48 28.34 -5.45
N PRO A 89 5.39 27.58 -5.25
CA PRO A 89 5.48 26.19 -4.83
C PRO A 89 6.08 25.35 -5.96
N LEU A 90 6.90 24.38 -5.59
CA LEU A 90 7.33 23.33 -6.49
C LEU A 90 6.50 22.07 -6.26
N GLU A 91 6.42 21.24 -7.29
CA GLU A 91 5.68 20.00 -7.30
C GLU A 91 6.55 18.88 -7.87
N SER A 92 6.45 17.70 -7.27
CA SER A 92 7.01 16.44 -7.74
C SER A 92 5.90 15.44 -7.93
N VAL A 93 6.09 14.50 -8.85
CA VAL A 93 5.08 13.51 -9.24
C VAL A 93 5.71 12.11 -9.24
N THR A 94 4.96 11.13 -8.73
CA THR A 94 5.29 9.71 -8.82
C THR A 94 4.05 8.90 -9.18
N THR A 95 4.23 7.66 -9.61
CA THR A 95 3.14 6.76 -9.97
C THR A 95 3.09 5.55 -9.05
N VAL A 96 1.89 5.08 -8.75
CA VAL A 96 1.64 3.87 -7.97
C VAL A 96 0.77 2.93 -8.80
N LEU A 97 1.32 1.77 -9.16
CA LEU A 97 0.61 0.72 -9.88
C LEU A 97 0.01 -0.28 -8.87
N VAL A 98 -1.31 -0.30 -8.78
CA VAL A 98 -2.06 -1.27 -7.96
C VAL A 98 -2.61 -2.36 -8.88
N VAL A 99 -2.27 -3.62 -8.60
CA VAL A 99 -2.77 -4.78 -9.34
C VAL A 99 -3.65 -5.62 -8.41
N LEU A 100 -4.90 -5.86 -8.82
CA LEU A 100 -5.82 -6.70 -8.06
C LEU A 100 -5.58 -8.19 -8.33
N MET A 101 -5.65 -9.00 -7.28
CA MET A 101 -5.53 -10.46 -7.34
C MET A 101 -6.81 -11.12 -6.81
N THR A 102 -7.32 -12.12 -7.55
CA THR A 102 -8.50 -12.91 -7.15
C THR A 102 -8.21 -13.89 -6.03
N ASP A 103 -7.04 -14.53 -6.08
CA ASP A 103 -6.78 -15.73 -5.27
C ASP A 103 -5.98 -15.41 -3.99
N VAL A 104 -5.97 -14.15 -3.57
CA VAL A 104 -5.19 -13.68 -2.42
C VAL A 104 -6.12 -13.03 -1.41
N TRP A 105 -6.41 -13.75 -0.32
CA TRP A 105 -7.18 -13.19 0.79
C TRP A 105 -6.37 -12.10 1.47
N SER A 106 -6.78 -10.84 1.29
CA SER A 106 -6.36 -9.70 2.09
C SER A 106 -4.85 -9.56 2.31
N VAL A 107 -4.06 -9.61 1.23
CA VAL A 107 -2.63 -9.30 1.28
C VAL A 107 -2.34 -8.08 0.43
N VAL A 108 -1.47 -7.21 0.94
CA VAL A 108 -0.82 -6.14 0.19
C VAL A 108 0.65 -6.50 0.03
N ILE A 109 1.10 -6.72 -1.20
CA ILE A 109 2.50 -7.11 -1.49
C ILE A 109 3.19 -5.95 -2.21
N PRO A 110 4.05 -5.17 -1.53
CA PRO A 110 4.86 -4.16 -2.21
C PRO A 110 5.98 -4.85 -3.01
N ARG A 111 6.11 -4.50 -4.30
CA ARG A 111 7.15 -5.05 -5.20
C ARG A 111 8.37 -4.16 -5.37
N SER A 112 8.29 -2.86 -5.07
CA SER A 112 9.46 -1.99 -5.14
C SER A 112 10.35 -2.18 -3.91
N LYS A 113 11.64 -2.41 -4.16
CA LYS A 113 12.68 -2.53 -3.12
C LYS A 113 12.88 -1.14 -2.50
N GLU A 114 12.60 -0.99 -1.20
CA GLU A 114 13.21 -0.01 -0.25
C GLU A 114 12.32 0.36 0.96
N PHE A 115 11.23 -0.34 1.25
CA PHE A 115 10.37 0.03 2.39
C PHE A 115 10.87 -0.32 3.80
N PHE A 116 12.04 -0.93 3.95
CA PHE A 116 12.59 -1.26 5.27
C PHE A 116 14.05 -0.85 5.40
N THR A 117 14.31 0.45 5.58
CA THR A 117 15.53 0.89 6.28
C THR A 117 15.24 2.04 7.25
N LYS A 118 14.67 1.70 8.41
CA LYS A 118 15.16 2.31 9.65
C LYS A 118 14.84 1.42 10.85
N GLY A 119 15.89 0.79 11.37
CA GLY A 119 15.83 -0.07 12.54
C GLY A 119 16.43 -1.43 12.23
N SER A 120 17.73 -1.55 12.46
CA SER A 120 18.43 -2.82 12.50
C SER A 120 17.65 -3.85 13.31
N CYS A 121 17.08 -4.84 12.63
CA CYS A 121 17.25 -6.24 12.98
C CYS A 121 16.76 -7.09 11.80
N SER A 122 17.68 -7.85 11.22
CA SER A 122 17.41 -8.90 10.25
C SER A 122 16.37 -9.88 10.83
N HIS A 123 15.09 -9.71 10.54
CA HIS A 123 14.07 -10.76 10.63
C HIS A 123 12.72 -10.23 10.12
N VAL A 124 12.26 -10.87 9.05
CA VAL A 124 10.92 -10.82 8.49
C VAL A 124 9.96 -11.46 9.51
N LEU A 125 9.62 -10.74 10.57
CA LEU A 125 8.79 -11.27 11.68
C LEU A 125 7.30 -10.89 11.57
N LEU A 126 6.91 -10.11 10.56
CA LEU A 126 5.49 -9.78 10.32
C LEU A 126 4.73 -10.88 9.54
N ILE A 127 5.43 -11.82 8.90
CA ILE A 127 4.79 -12.95 8.19
C ILE A 127 4.41 -14.08 9.16
N HIS A 128 5.10 -14.23 10.30
CA HIS A 128 4.89 -15.37 11.20
C HIS A 128 3.62 -15.29 12.07
N LEU A 129 3.08 -14.09 12.33
CA LEU A 129 1.85 -13.97 13.14
C LEU A 129 0.59 -14.36 12.33
N TYR A 130 0.59 -14.16 11.01
CA TYR A 130 -0.53 -14.57 10.15
C TYR A 130 -0.47 -16.05 9.74
N ALA A 131 0.74 -16.64 9.62
CA ALA A 131 0.87 -18.06 9.31
C ALA A 131 0.51 -18.98 10.52
N GLY A 132 0.69 -18.49 11.75
CA GLY A 132 0.42 -19.26 12.97
C GLY A 132 -1.06 -19.53 13.26
N GLU A 133 -1.96 -18.63 12.87
CA GLU A 133 -3.41 -18.84 13.01
C GLU A 133 -4.01 -19.66 11.85
N GLN A 134 -3.43 -19.57 10.65
CA GLN A 134 -3.88 -20.33 9.48
C GLN A 134 -3.68 -21.85 9.64
N LEU A 135 -2.59 -22.29 10.26
CA LEU A 135 -2.38 -23.73 10.53
C LEU A 135 -3.39 -24.28 11.53
N ARG A 136 -3.78 -23.52 12.57
CA ARG A 136 -4.79 -23.96 13.55
C ARG A 136 -6.20 -24.05 12.95
N TYR A 137 -6.52 -23.19 11.98
CA TYR A 137 -7.79 -23.26 11.26
C TYR A 137 -7.85 -24.50 10.35
N GLN A 138 -6.74 -24.84 9.68
CA GLN A 138 -6.69 -26.04 8.83
C GLN A 138 -6.72 -27.35 9.63
N THR A 139 -6.05 -27.44 10.80
CA THR A 139 -6.10 -28.66 11.63
C THR A 139 -7.52 -28.94 12.16
N ARG A 140 -8.28 -27.89 12.54
CA ARG A 140 -9.67 -28.06 12.98
C ARG A 140 -10.62 -28.47 11.87
N LEU A 141 -10.39 -28.02 10.64
CA LEU A 141 -11.21 -28.40 9.49
C LEU A 141 -10.92 -29.82 9.00
N SER A 142 -9.66 -30.29 9.06
CA SER A 142 -9.35 -31.69 8.76
C SER A 142 -9.94 -32.65 9.79
N ASP A 143 -9.95 -32.27 11.07
CA ASP A 143 -10.54 -33.09 12.14
C ASP A 143 -12.08 -33.10 12.07
N ALA A 144 -12.71 -31.99 11.63
CA ALA A 144 -14.16 -31.90 11.44
C ALA A 144 -14.67 -32.61 10.17
N LEU A 145 -13.85 -32.69 9.11
CA LEU A 145 -14.19 -33.42 7.88
C LEU A 145 -13.91 -34.93 8.00
N SER A 146 -13.05 -35.35 8.93
CA SER A 146 -12.80 -36.77 9.24
C SER A 146 -13.96 -37.45 9.99
N MET A 147 -14.89 -36.70 10.59
CA MET A 147 -15.99 -37.27 11.39
C MET A 147 -17.31 -37.46 10.62
N ASN A 148 -17.38 -37.08 9.35
CA ASN A 148 -18.60 -37.17 8.53
C ASN A 148 -18.53 -38.18 7.37
N GLU A 149 -17.51 -39.04 7.30
CA GLU A 149 -17.43 -40.13 6.31
C GLU A 149 -17.63 -41.56 6.89
N TYR A 150 -18.04 -41.68 8.15
CA TYR A 150 -18.56 -42.95 8.68
C TYR A 150 -19.81 -42.70 9.52
N GLY A 151 -20.98 -42.85 8.90
CA GLY A 151 -22.30 -42.76 9.53
C GLY A 151 -23.42 -42.74 8.51
#